data_AF-A0A8X7BZF1-F1
#
_entry.id   AF-A0A8X7BZF1-F1
#
_cell.length_a   1.000
_cell.length_b   1.000
_cell.length_c   1.000
_cell.angle_alpha   90.00
_cell.angle_beta   90.00
_cell.angle_gamma   90.00
#
_symmetry.space_group_name_H-M   'P 1'
#
loop_
_entity.id
_entity.type
_entity.pdbx_description
1 polymer ?
#
loop_
_entity_poly.entity_id
_entity_poly.type
_entity_poly.pdbx_seq_one_letter_code
_entity_poly.pdbx_strand_id
1 'polypeptide(L)'
;MFKCWLHDYGTDSDHLRIIVDKIVLRCDVKECLLDADSLPTASQFFLLPNTNLSQPTARVNPSSKQLCVGKVPVYTLEAISVVKKEGLCESLLFGHPIVASATRCWKIDWDELERNQLQFTALVQHLSKNNLVLLTKRQSSQSTSSEKSLPLGFFIFFPSQNTLLVKSVASKELVMPLGEMEVKEIPEEIELVKKFCVIKMSSHKIIL
;
A
#
# COMPACT_ATOMS: atom_id res chain seq x y z
N MET A 1 12.53 -14.08 11.24
CA MET A 1 11.40 -14.07 12.20
C MET A 1 10.16 -13.72 11.41
N PHE A 2 9.25 -14.65 11.19
CA PHE A 2 8.00 -14.36 10.49
C PHE A 2 7.20 -13.38 11.34
N LYS A 3 6.93 -12.19 10.78
CA LYS A 3 6.18 -11.11 11.42
C LYS A 3 4.83 -11.66 11.87
N CYS A 4 4.26 -11.14 12.96
CA CYS A 4 2.94 -11.55 13.49
C CYS A 4 1.77 -11.36 12.50
N TRP A 5 2.04 -10.87 11.28
CA TRP A 5 1.13 -10.84 10.14
C TRP A 5 1.07 -12.15 9.37
N LEU A 6 1.96 -13.10 9.69
CA LEU A 6 1.91 -14.49 9.24
C LEU A 6 1.08 -15.37 10.20
N HIS A 7 0.27 -14.78 11.08
CA HIS A 7 -0.91 -15.50 11.54
C HIS A 7 -1.86 -15.56 10.36
N ASP A 8 -2.15 -16.77 9.92
CA ASP A 8 -3.20 -17.07 8.96
C ASP A 8 -4.54 -16.71 9.63
N TYR A 9 -4.86 -15.41 9.71
CA TYR A 9 -6.22 -14.92 9.95
C TYR A 9 -7.08 -15.18 8.70
N GLY A 10 -6.85 -16.34 8.09
CA GLY A 10 -7.49 -16.83 6.88
C GLY A 10 -8.96 -16.53 6.99
N THR A 11 -9.41 -15.66 6.10
CA THR A 11 -10.82 -15.32 5.85
C THR A 11 -11.62 -14.74 7.03
N ASP A 12 -11.01 -14.42 8.17
CA ASP A 12 -11.74 -13.96 9.37
C ASP A 12 -11.88 -12.44 9.52
N SER A 13 -11.08 -11.65 8.79
CA SER A 13 -11.17 -10.18 8.76
C SER A 13 -10.54 -9.59 7.50
N ASP A 14 -11.12 -8.49 6.98
CA ASP A 14 -10.47 -7.67 5.96
C ASP A 14 -9.34 -6.83 6.59
N HIS A 15 -8.17 -6.81 5.97
CA HIS A 15 -6.94 -6.21 6.55
C HIS A 15 -6.70 -4.77 6.07
N LEU A 16 -7.20 -4.47 4.87
CA LEU A 16 -6.99 -3.21 4.18
C LEU A 16 -8.29 -2.78 3.49
N ARG A 17 -8.62 -1.50 3.58
CA ARG A 17 -9.71 -0.86 2.87
C ARG A 17 -9.16 0.24 1.98
N ILE A 18 -9.45 0.15 0.69
CA ILE A 18 -9.10 1.16 -0.30
C ILE A 18 -10.38 1.91 -0.66
N ILE A 19 -10.45 3.19 -0.35
CA ILE A 19 -11.56 4.06 -0.70
C ILE A 19 -11.22 4.72 -2.03
N VAL A 20 -11.97 4.39 -3.08
CA VAL A 20 -11.89 5.04 -4.38
C VAL A 20 -13.21 5.78 -4.60
N ASP A 21 -13.19 7.11 -4.40
CA ASP A 21 -14.39 7.94 -4.36
C ASP A 21 -15.41 7.43 -3.32
N LYS A 22 -16.54 6.85 -3.76
CA LYS A 22 -17.57 6.27 -2.87
C LYS A 22 -17.48 4.75 -2.74
N ILE A 23 -16.57 4.11 -3.47
CA ILE A 23 -16.42 2.66 -3.48
C ILE A 23 -15.38 2.28 -2.42
N VAL A 24 -15.76 1.37 -1.53
CA VAL A 24 -14.85 0.78 -0.55
C VAL A 24 -14.48 -0.61 -1.02
N LEU A 25 -13.21 -0.79 -1.40
CA LEU A 25 -12.64 -2.08 -1.73
C LEU A 25 -12.03 -2.69 -0.47
N ARG A 26 -12.47 -3.88 -0.12
CA ARG A 26 -11.94 -4.65 1.00
C ARG A 26 -10.91 -5.64 0.49
N CYS A 27 -9.75 -5.64 1.12
CA CYS A 27 -8.57 -6.37 0.69
C CYS A 27 -7.97 -7.21 1.81
N ASP A 28 -7.46 -8.37 1.42
CA ASP A 28 -6.54 -9.16 2.21
C ASP A 28 -5.11 -8.76 1.84
N VAL A 29 -4.21 -8.77 2.82
CA VAL A 29 -2.82 -8.37 2.65
C VAL A 29 -1.91 -9.55 2.93
N LYS A 30 -0.89 -9.73 2.10
CA LYS A 30 0.15 -10.75 2.28
C LYS A 30 1.52 -10.11 2.13
N GLU A 31 2.48 -10.51 2.95
CA GLU A 31 3.86 -10.06 2.80
C GLU A 31 4.52 -10.72 1.58
N CYS A 32 5.38 -9.97 0.88
CA CYS A 32 6.29 -10.58 -0.09
C CYS A 32 7.39 -11.33 0.69
N LEU A 33 7.45 -12.66 0.56
CA LEU A 33 8.37 -13.53 1.32
C LEU A 33 9.85 -13.41 0.92
N LEU A 34 10.16 -12.65 -0.13
CA LEU A 34 11.54 -12.42 -0.57
C LEU A 34 12.10 -11.22 0.17
N ASP A 35 12.83 -11.49 1.25
CA ASP A 35 13.68 -10.51 1.93
C ASP A 35 15.14 -10.84 1.59
N ALA A 36 15.81 -9.95 0.84
CA ALA A 36 17.18 -10.16 0.40
C ALA A 36 18.15 -10.34 1.58
N ASP A 37 17.88 -9.70 2.72
CA ASP A 37 18.68 -9.82 3.95
C ASP A 37 18.54 -11.20 4.60
N SER A 38 17.46 -11.92 4.29
CA SER A 38 17.19 -13.26 4.82
C SER A 38 17.80 -14.40 3.98
N LEU A 39 18.36 -14.07 2.81
CA LEU A 39 18.91 -15.08 1.90
C LEU A 39 20.33 -15.50 2.35
N PRO A 40 20.68 -16.79 2.26
CA PRO A 40 22.04 -17.27 2.54
C PRO A 40 23.14 -16.56 1.73
N THR A 41 22.75 -15.93 0.62
CA THR A 41 23.63 -15.29 -0.35
C THR A 41 23.30 -13.80 -0.54
N ALA A 42 22.77 -13.15 0.51
CA ALA A 42 22.37 -11.75 0.54
C ALA A 42 23.38 -10.80 -0.13
N SER A 43 24.69 -11.02 0.10
CA SER A 43 25.77 -10.19 -0.45
C SER A 43 25.83 -10.13 -1.98
N GLN A 44 25.23 -11.09 -2.70
CA GLN A 44 25.12 -11.03 -4.17
C GLN A 44 24.07 -10.02 -4.65
N PHE A 45 23.20 -9.55 -3.75
CA PHE A 45 22.06 -8.68 -4.06
C PHE A 45 22.24 -7.24 -3.55
N PHE A 46 23.40 -6.91 -2.96
CA PHE A 46 23.69 -5.57 -2.46
C PHE A 46 24.92 -4.95 -3.12
N LEU A 47 24.78 -3.69 -3.56
CA LEU A 47 25.90 -2.85 -3.98
C LEU A 47 26.25 -1.92 -2.82
N LEU A 48 27.38 -2.18 -2.14
CA LEU A 48 27.87 -1.37 -1.03
C LEU A 48 28.86 -0.32 -1.56
N PRO A 49 28.57 0.99 -1.45
CA PRO A 49 29.44 2.05 -1.98
C PRO A 49 30.80 2.16 -1.28
N ASN A 50 30.92 1.64 -0.05
CA ASN A 50 32.14 1.72 0.76
C ASN A 50 32.55 0.31 1.22
N THR A 51 33.65 -0.19 0.66
CA THR A 51 34.24 -1.52 0.92
C THR A 51 34.92 -1.67 2.29
N ASN A 52 34.90 -0.64 3.15
CA ASN A 52 35.53 -0.65 4.48
C ASN A 52 34.55 -0.86 5.64
N LEU A 53 33.25 -0.98 5.37
CA LEU A 53 32.30 -1.40 6.40
C LEU A 53 32.26 -2.93 6.37
N SER A 54 32.72 -3.54 7.46
CA SER A 54 32.61 -4.96 7.75
C SER A 54 31.30 -5.51 7.18
N GLN A 55 31.42 -6.61 6.41
CA GLN A 55 30.31 -7.42 5.91
C GLN A 55 29.15 -7.36 6.90
N PRO A 56 27.90 -7.18 6.45
CA PRO A 56 26.77 -7.13 7.36
C PRO A 56 26.78 -8.42 8.16
N THR A 57 27.29 -8.35 9.40
CA THR A 57 27.28 -9.47 10.32
C THR A 57 25.81 -9.70 10.56
N ALA A 58 25.32 -10.79 9.99
CA ALA A 58 24.02 -11.34 10.31
C ALA A 58 23.87 -11.28 11.83
N ARG A 59 22.94 -10.43 12.30
CA ARG A 59 22.17 -10.50 13.56
C ARG A 59 21.69 -9.11 13.95
N VAL A 60 20.38 -8.91 13.79
CA VAL A 60 19.53 -8.56 14.93
C VAL A 60 18.29 -9.43 14.79
N ASN A 61 18.24 -10.56 15.50
CA ASN A 61 16.94 -11.15 15.82
C ASN A 61 16.29 -10.17 16.79
N PRO A 62 15.16 -9.51 16.46
CA PRO A 62 14.42 -8.80 17.49
C PRO A 62 13.83 -9.87 18.40
N SER A 63 14.50 -10.20 19.49
CA SER A 63 13.90 -10.98 20.57
C SER A 63 12.80 -10.12 21.20
N SER A 64 11.55 -10.36 20.84
CA SER A 64 10.43 -9.89 21.64
C SER A 64 9.28 -10.88 21.53
N LYS A 65 9.03 -11.52 22.67
CA LYS A 65 7.80 -12.26 22.96
C LYS A 65 6.69 -11.22 23.11
N GLN A 66 5.76 -11.16 22.18
CA GLN A 66 4.43 -10.63 22.49
C GLN A 66 3.39 -11.35 21.63
N LEU A 67 2.70 -12.30 22.25
CA LEU A 67 1.42 -12.80 21.74
C LEU A 67 0.45 -11.61 21.81
N CYS A 68 0.28 -10.89 20.71
CA CYS A 68 -0.82 -9.96 20.57
C CYS A 68 -2.07 -10.77 20.26
N VAL A 69 -2.78 -11.20 21.32
CA VAL A 69 -4.19 -11.64 21.25
C VAL A 69 -5.06 -10.39 21.09
N GLY A 70 -4.81 -9.64 20.02
CA GLY A 70 -5.48 -8.38 19.71
C GLY A 70 -6.18 -8.48 18.36
N LYS A 71 -7.30 -7.75 18.22
CA LYS A 71 -8.00 -7.61 16.94
C LYS A 71 -7.02 -7.10 15.88
N VAL A 72 -6.93 -7.79 14.76
CA VAL A 72 -6.09 -7.38 13.62
C VAL A 72 -6.49 -5.96 13.20
N PRO A 73 -5.55 -5.00 13.14
CA PRO A 73 -5.87 -3.64 12.74
C PRO A 73 -6.28 -3.62 11.26
N VAL A 74 -7.39 -2.94 10.97
CA VAL A 74 -7.84 -2.69 9.59
C VAL A 74 -7.33 -1.31 9.17
N TYR A 75 -6.52 -1.25 8.12
CA TYR A 75 -6.00 0.01 7.60
C TYR A 75 -6.94 0.58 6.54
N THR A 76 -7.31 1.86 6.66
CA THR A 76 -8.12 2.56 5.65
C THR A 76 -7.25 3.55 4.89
N LEU A 77 -7.18 3.38 3.57
CA LEU A 77 -6.44 4.24 2.66
C LEU A 77 -7.41 4.88 1.66
N GLU A 78 -7.30 6.19 1.48
CA GLU A 78 -8.10 6.97 0.55
C GLU A 78 -7.31 7.25 -0.71
N ALA A 79 -7.87 6.91 -1.87
CA ALA A 79 -7.32 7.24 -3.17
C ALA A 79 -7.26 8.75 -3.35
N ILE A 80 -6.05 9.27 -3.59
CA ILE A 80 -5.85 10.70 -3.84
C ILE A 80 -5.55 10.99 -5.30
N SER A 81 -4.93 10.07 -6.01
CA SER A 81 -4.59 10.26 -7.42
C SER A 81 -4.30 8.95 -8.11
N VAL A 82 -4.35 8.97 -9.43
CA VAL A 82 -3.81 7.92 -10.28
C VAL A 82 -2.69 8.55 -11.09
N VAL A 83 -1.52 7.92 -11.09
CA VAL A 83 -0.33 8.45 -11.77
C VAL A 83 0.14 7.45 -12.82
N LYS A 84 0.85 7.94 -13.84
CA LYS A 84 1.50 7.04 -14.79
C LYS A 84 2.65 6.31 -14.10
N LYS A 85 2.77 5.01 -14.35
CA LYS A 85 3.84 4.19 -13.78
C LYS A 85 5.24 4.74 -14.11
N GLU A 86 5.43 5.25 -15.33
CA GLU A 86 6.69 5.83 -15.80
C GLU A 86 7.09 7.14 -15.10
N GLY A 87 6.15 7.84 -14.46
CA GLY A 87 6.42 9.10 -13.74
C GLY A 87 6.91 8.90 -12.30
N LEU A 88 7.03 7.65 -11.83
CA LEU A 88 7.42 7.35 -10.46
C LEU A 88 8.93 7.22 -10.31
N CYS A 89 9.49 8.01 -9.40
CA CYS A 89 10.86 7.85 -8.98
C CYS A 89 10.95 6.73 -7.92
N GLU A 90 11.63 5.63 -8.25
CA GLU A 90 11.79 4.50 -7.34
C GLU A 90 12.53 4.88 -6.05
N SER A 91 13.39 5.90 -6.07
CA SER A 91 14.10 6.39 -4.87
C SER A 91 13.18 6.95 -3.78
N LEU A 92 11.94 7.31 -4.12
CA LEU A 92 10.93 7.78 -3.18
C LEU A 92 10.08 6.64 -2.63
N LEU A 93 10.29 5.40 -3.09
CA LEU A 93 9.56 4.23 -2.60
C LEU A 93 10.41 3.51 -1.57
N PHE A 94 9.81 3.15 -0.45
CA PHE A 94 10.53 2.51 0.65
C PHE A 94 9.66 1.50 1.41
N GLY A 95 10.32 0.80 2.32
CA GLY A 95 9.72 -0.21 3.17
C GLY A 95 9.49 -1.54 2.47
N HIS A 96 9.00 -2.50 3.25
CA HIS A 96 8.75 -3.85 2.76
C HIS A 96 7.50 -3.86 1.86
N PRO A 97 7.59 -4.39 0.62
CA PRO A 97 6.42 -4.51 -0.23
C PRO A 97 5.42 -5.51 0.34
N ILE A 98 4.14 -5.20 0.19
CA ILE A 98 3.02 -6.10 0.52
C ILE A 98 2.14 -6.30 -0.72
N VAL A 99 1.46 -7.43 -0.81
CA VAL A 99 0.50 -7.74 -1.87
C VAL A 99 -0.90 -7.63 -1.29
N ALA A 100 -1.73 -6.80 -1.90
CA ALA A 100 -3.16 -6.71 -1.63
C ALA A 100 -3.94 -7.49 -2.68
N SER A 101 -4.90 -8.29 -2.25
CA SER A 101 -5.88 -8.96 -3.11
C SER A 101 -7.29 -8.66 -2.62
N ALA A 102 -8.30 -8.78 -3.48
CA ALA A 102 -9.70 -8.74 -3.04
C ALA A 102 -9.91 -9.69 -1.84
N THR A 103 -10.62 -9.22 -0.82
CA THR A 103 -10.83 -10.02 0.39
C THR A 103 -11.64 -11.27 0.08
N ARG A 104 -11.34 -12.34 0.80
CA ARG A 104 -12.14 -13.57 0.83
C ARG A 104 -12.82 -13.78 2.18
N CYS A 105 -13.00 -12.69 2.94
CA CYS A 105 -13.59 -12.73 4.27
C CYS A 105 -15.02 -13.30 4.21
N TRP A 106 -15.23 -14.44 4.88
CA TRP A 106 -16.52 -15.17 4.85
C TRP A 106 -17.60 -14.49 5.68
N LYS A 107 -17.22 -13.55 6.55
CA LYS A 107 -18.15 -12.78 7.41
C LYS A 107 -18.89 -11.68 6.64
N ILE A 108 -18.58 -11.49 5.37
CA ILE A 108 -19.22 -10.55 4.46
C ILE A 108 -20.33 -11.31 3.70
N ASP A 109 -21.43 -10.63 3.41
CA ASP A 109 -22.49 -11.18 2.58
C ASP A 109 -21.96 -11.60 1.19
N TRP A 110 -22.47 -12.71 0.64
CA TRP A 110 -21.98 -13.26 -0.62
C TRP A 110 -22.10 -12.28 -1.78
N ASP A 111 -23.20 -11.53 -1.87
CA ASP A 111 -23.40 -10.54 -2.94
C ASP A 111 -22.42 -9.37 -2.78
N GLU A 112 -22.15 -8.95 -1.54
CA GLU A 112 -21.13 -7.94 -1.26
C GLU A 112 -19.71 -8.45 -1.61
N LEU A 113 -19.41 -9.71 -1.32
CA LEU A 113 -18.12 -10.33 -1.63
C LEU A 113 -17.88 -10.41 -3.13
N GLU A 114 -18.87 -10.87 -3.90
CA GLU A 114 -18.81 -10.94 -5.35
C GLU A 114 -18.66 -9.54 -5.97
N ARG A 115 -19.48 -8.57 -5.52
CA ARG A 115 -19.36 -7.18 -5.96
C ARG A 115 -17.97 -6.61 -5.66
N ASN A 116 -17.42 -6.87 -4.47
CA ASN A 116 -16.08 -6.42 -4.10
C ASN A 116 -15.00 -7.04 -5.00
N GLN A 117 -15.12 -8.35 -5.31
CA GLN A 117 -14.20 -9.05 -6.21
C GLN A 117 -14.24 -8.46 -7.63
N LEU A 118 -15.44 -8.20 -8.18
CA LEU A 118 -15.61 -7.61 -9.49
C LEU A 118 -15.03 -6.18 -9.55
N GLN A 119 -15.34 -5.35 -8.55
CA GLN A 119 -14.84 -3.97 -8.47
C GLN A 119 -13.32 -3.92 -8.32
N PHE A 120 -12.75 -4.78 -7.47
CA PHE A 120 -11.30 -4.88 -7.31
C PHE A 120 -10.62 -5.32 -8.61
N THR A 121 -11.15 -6.36 -9.26
CA THR A 121 -10.60 -6.85 -10.54
C THR A 121 -10.66 -5.79 -11.62
N ALA A 122 -11.78 -5.07 -11.72
CA ALA A 122 -11.94 -3.96 -12.66
C ALA A 122 -10.90 -2.84 -12.40
N LEU A 123 -10.62 -2.51 -11.13
CA LEU A 123 -9.59 -1.54 -10.77
C LEU A 123 -8.20 -2.03 -11.21
N VAL A 124 -7.81 -3.27 -10.88
CA VAL A 124 -6.49 -3.80 -11.24
C VAL A 124 -6.31 -3.82 -12.76
N GLN A 125 -7.31 -4.29 -13.50
CA GLN A 125 -7.27 -4.32 -14.96
C GLN A 125 -7.20 -2.92 -15.56
N HIS A 126 -7.96 -1.97 -15.00
CA HIS A 126 -7.92 -0.58 -15.44
C HIS A 126 -6.51 0.01 -15.25
N LEU A 127 -5.92 -0.15 -14.06
CA LEU A 127 -4.57 0.34 -13.78
C LEU A 127 -3.55 -0.33 -14.72
N SER A 128 -3.62 -1.65 -14.89
CA SER A 128 -2.69 -2.40 -15.73
C SER A 128 -2.77 -1.99 -17.20
N LYS A 129 -3.98 -1.90 -17.77
CA LYS A 129 -4.18 -1.64 -19.20
C LYS A 129 -3.72 -0.23 -19.63
N ASN A 130 -3.75 0.72 -18.70
CA ASN A 130 -3.41 2.12 -18.98
C ASN A 130 -2.01 2.51 -18.46
N ASN A 131 -1.20 1.55 -18.00
CA ASN A 131 0.11 1.79 -17.36
C ASN A 131 0.04 2.79 -16.19
N LEU A 132 -1.00 2.62 -15.36
CA LEU A 132 -1.30 3.50 -14.23
C LEU A 132 -1.04 2.79 -12.90
N VAL A 133 -0.88 3.60 -11.86
CA VAL A 133 -0.72 3.18 -10.46
C VAL A 133 -1.54 4.10 -9.57
N LEU A 134 -2.07 3.56 -8.48
CA LEU A 134 -2.97 4.28 -7.59
C LEU A 134 -2.18 4.83 -6.39
N LEU A 135 -2.21 6.14 -6.20
CA LEU A 135 -1.65 6.81 -5.03
C LEU A 135 -2.75 7.01 -3.99
N THR A 136 -2.45 6.63 -2.76
CA THR A 136 -3.39 6.70 -1.63
C THR A 136 -2.73 7.35 -0.42
N LYS A 137 -3.56 7.95 0.45
CA LYS A 137 -3.15 8.45 1.77
C LYS A 137 -3.83 7.61 2.86
N ARG A 138 -3.17 7.41 3.99
CA ARG A 138 -3.80 6.79 5.15
C ARG A 138 -4.77 7.76 5.81
N GLN A 139 -5.98 7.29 6.12
CA GLN A 139 -6.92 8.07 6.89
C GLN A 139 -6.40 8.24 8.32
N SER A 140 -6.37 9.46 8.85
CA SER A 140 -6.06 9.68 10.26
C SER A 140 -7.18 9.10 11.12
N SER A 141 -6.82 8.23 12.06
CA SER A 141 -7.73 7.82 13.12
C SER A 141 -8.04 9.08 13.93
N GLN A 142 -9.30 9.52 13.98
CA GLN A 142 -9.69 10.65 14.82
C GLN A 142 -9.43 10.32 16.29
N SER A 143 -8.32 10.81 16.85
CA SER A 143 -8.08 10.84 18.30
C SER A 143 -7.75 12.27 18.73
N THR A 144 -8.73 12.87 19.41
CA THR A 144 -8.64 13.90 20.47
C THR A 144 -7.37 14.78 20.51
N SER A 145 -7.50 16.00 19.98
CA SER A 145 -6.97 17.27 20.51
C SER A 145 -5.50 17.44 20.93
N SER A 146 -4.55 16.54 20.63
CA SER A 146 -3.13 16.79 21.01
C SER A 146 -2.06 16.10 20.14
N GLU A 147 -2.34 15.76 18.88
CA GLU A 147 -1.28 15.25 17.98
C GLU A 147 -0.86 16.31 16.97
N LYS A 148 0.14 17.11 17.37
CA LYS A 148 0.92 17.93 16.45
C LYS A 148 1.68 17.00 15.49
N SER A 149 1.44 17.19 14.19
CA SER A 149 2.35 16.93 13.06
C SER A 149 3.04 15.55 13.00
N LEU A 150 2.30 14.45 13.06
CA LEU A 150 2.83 13.17 12.55
C LEU A 150 2.75 13.18 11.01
N PRO A 151 3.79 12.70 10.31
CA PRO A 151 3.78 12.67 8.86
C PRO A 151 2.66 11.77 8.34
N LEU A 152 1.91 12.28 7.36
CA LEU A 152 0.88 11.51 6.69
C LEU A 152 1.51 10.34 5.92
N GLY A 153 0.96 9.14 6.11
CA GLY A 153 1.40 7.95 5.40
C GLY A 153 0.82 7.90 3.98
N PHE A 154 1.70 7.85 2.97
CA PHE A 154 1.33 7.68 1.56
C PHE A 154 1.74 6.31 1.05
N PHE A 155 0.89 5.71 0.21
CA PHE A 155 1.10 4.38 -0.34
C PHE A 155 0.75 4.37 -1.82
N ILE A 156 1.52 3.60 -2.58
CA ILE A 156 1.32 3.43 -4.01
C ILE A 156 1.02 1.97 -4.33
N PHE A 157 0.06 1.76 -5.23
CA PHE A 157 -0.47 0.47 -5.61
C PHE A 157 -0.14 0.19 -7.08
N PHE A 158 0.72 -0.79 -7.32
CA PHE A 158 1.07 -1.27 -8.65
C PHE A 158 0.20 -2.47 -9.03
N PRO A 159 -0.46 -2.45 -10.20
CA PRO A 159 -1.24 -3.60 -10.67
C PRO A 159 -0.35 -4.81 -11.02
N SER A 160 -0.79 -6.00 -10.62
CA SER A 160 -0.18 -7.28 -10.98
C SER A 160 -1.23 -8.37 -11.12
N GLN A 161 -1.55 -8.77 -12.35
CA GLN A 161 -2.58 -9.77 -12.68
C GLN A 161 -3.92 -9.48 -11.94
N ASN A 162 -4.16 -10.16 -10.81
CA ASN A 162 -5.37 -10.04 -9.98
C ASN A 162 -5.07 -9.50 -8.58
N THR A 163 -3.95 -8.79 -8.41
CA THR A 163 -3.45 -8.27 -7.14
C THR A 163 -2.87 -6.88 -7.32
N LEU A 164 -2.62 -6.19 -6.21
CA LEU A 164 -1.91 -4.92 -6.16
C LEU A 164 -0.67 -5.04 -5.28
N LEU A 165 0.50 -4.70 -5.79
CA LEU A 165 1.70 -4.54 -5.00
C LEU A 165 1.70 -3.16 -4.36
N VAL A 166 1.80 -3.10 -3.04
CA VAL A 166 1.75 -1.86 -2.27
C VAL A 166 3.15 -1.53 -1.76
N LYS A 167 3.58 -0.28 -1.96
CA LYS A 167 4.82 0.28 -1.41
C LYS A 167 4.53 1.59 -0.68
N SER A 168 5.32 1.90 0.35
CA SER A 168 5.25 3.20 1.03
C SER A 168 5.95 4.25 0.17
N VAL A 169 5.44 5.48 0.21
CA VAL A 169 5.99 6.63 -0.54
C VAL A 169 6.52 7.66 0.46
N ALA A 170 7.74 8.12 0.25
CA ALA A 170 8.37 9.13 1.07
C ALA A 170 7.64 10.46 0.86
N SER A 171 7.10 11.04 1.94
CA SER A 171 6.54 12.38 1.91
C SER A 171 7.66 13.42 1.89
N LYS A 172 7.35 14.65 1.46
CA LYS A 172 8.29 15.78 1.47
C LYS A 172 8.96 15.95 2.86
N GLU A 173 8.19 15.73 3.93
CA GLU A 173 8.64 15.80 5.32
C GLU A 173 9.70 14.76 5.69
N LEU A 174 9.72 13.60 5.02
CA LEU A 174 10.71 12.55 5.26
C LEU A 174 12.00 12.75 4.47
N VAL A 175 11.95 13.53 3.39
CA VAL A 175 13.08 13.73 2.46
C VAL A 175 13.78 15.07 2.72
N MET A 176 13.08 16.07 3.27
CA MET A 176 13.68 17.36 3.60
C MET A 176 14.38 17.32 4.97
N PRO A 177 15.56 17.98 5.09
CA PRO A 177 16.09 18.36 6.39
C PRO A 177 15.05 19.20 7.16
N LEU A 178 14.93 18.99 8.46
CA LEU A 178 13.92 19.57 9.37
C LEU A 178 13.90 21.13 9.49
N GLY A 179 14.47 21.88 8.54
CA GLY A 179 14.59 23.35 8.58
C GLY A 179 13.90 24.12 7.43
N GLU A 180 13.44 23.46 6.36
CA GLU A 180 12.95 24.13 5.13
C GLU A 180 11.47 23.85 4.82
N MET A 181 10.64 23.72 5.86
CA MET A 181 9.21 23.44 5.72
C MET A 181 8.44 24.68 5.25
N GLU A 182 8.56 25.07 3.98
CA GLU A 182 7.53 25.87 3.30
C GLU A 182 6.49 24.95 2.64
N VAL A 183 5.25 25.07 3.10
CA VAL A 183 4.07 24.41 2.54
C VAL A 183 3.67 25.17 1.28
N LYS A 184 3.94 24.59 0.11
CA LYS A 184 3.27 24.99 -1.14
C LYS A 184 2.20 23.97 -1.46
N GLU A 185 0.98 24.47 -1.71
CA GLU A 185 -0.19 23.67 -2.08
C GLU A 185 0.09 22.82 -3.33
N ILE A 186 -0.50 21.62 -3.33
CA ILE A 186 -0.35 20.61 -4.36
C ILE A 186 -1.02 21.11 -5.64
N PRO A 187 -0.37 21.08 -6.82
CA PRO A 187 -0.93 21.64 -8.06
C PRO A 187 -2.22 20.95 -8.53
N GLU A 188 -3.13 21.77 -9.08
CA GLU A 188 -4.49 21.43 -9.55
C GLU A 188 -4.58 20.33 -10.63
N GLU A 189 -3.47 19.97 -11.29
CA GLU A 189 -3.42 18.91 -12.30
C GLU A 189 -3.83 17.52 -11.77
N ILE A 190 -3.66 17.27 -10.47
CA ILE A 190 -4.05 16.00 -9.84
C ILE A 190 -5.57 15.83 -9.77
N GLU A 191 -6.33 16.94 -9.71
CA GLU A 191 -7.79 16.90 -9.62
C GLU A 191 -8.44 16.47 -10.95
N LEU A 192 -7.80 16.78 -12.08
CA LEU A 192 -8.26 16.39 -13.41
C LEU A 192 -8.21 14.87 -13.62
N VAL A 193 -7.20 14.21 -13.02
CA VAL A 193 -7.04 12.75 -13.11
C VAL A 193 -8.04 12.00 -12.21
N LYS A 194 -8.44 12.60 -11.07
CA LYS A 194 -9.53 12.06 -10.24
C LYS A 194 -10.83 11.91 -11.04
N LYS A 195 -11.18 12.91 -11.87
CA LYS A 195 -12.39 12.85 -12.74
C LYS A 195 -12.29 11.76 -13.81
N PHE A 196 -11.11 11.53 -14.38
CA PHE A 196 -10.94 10.57 -15.48
C PHE A 196 -11.14 9.10 -15.04
N CYS A 197 -10.71 8.73 -13.84
CA CYS A 197 -10.99 7.39 -13.29
C CYS A 197 -12.48 7.17 -13.00
N VAL A 198 -13.17 8.19 -12.49
CA VAL A 198 -14.61 8.11 -12.15
C VAL A 198 -15.48 7.90 -13.39
N ILE A 199 -15.19 8.60 -14.49
CA ILE A 199 -15.97 8.49 -15.73
C ILE A 199 -15.81 7.09 -16.35
N LYS A 200 -14.61 6.53 -16.37
CA LYS A 200 -14.37 5.23 -17.03
C LYS A 200 -14.90 4.03 -16.22
N MET A 201 -14.96 4.13 -14.89
CA MET A 201 -15.61 3.11 -14.04
C MET A 201 -17.15 3.18 -14.11
N SER A 202 -17.73 4.36 -14.36
CA SER A 202 -19.19 4.53 -14.47
C SER A 202 -19.75 4.15 -15.86
N SER A 203 -18.91 4.07 -16.90
CA SER A 203 -19.34 3.82 -18.29
C SER A 203 -19.37 2.34 -18.72
N HIS A 204 -18.96 1.40 -17.88
CA HIS A 204 -19.08 -0.03 -18.21
C HIS A 204 -20.44 -0.57 -17.75
N LYS A 205 -21.50 -0.18 -18.48
CA LYS A 205 -22.71 -1.01 -18.54
C LYS A 205 -22.32 -2.31 -19.24
N ILE A 206 -22.16 -3.37 -18.45
CA ILE A 206 -22.06 -4.73 -18.94
C ILE A 206 -23.40 -5.04 -19.60
N ILE A 207 -23.40 -5.14 -20.93
CA ILE A 207 -24.43 -5.86 -21.67
C ILE A 207 -23.97 -7.32 -21.64
N LEU A 208 -24.88 -8.19 -21.19
CA LEU A 208 -24.74 -9.64 -21.04
C LEU A 208 -24.11 -10.32 -22.26
#